data_AF-A0A6A2Z5Z1-F1
#
_entry.id   AF-A0A6A2Z5Z1-F1
#
_cell.length_a   1.000
_cell.length_b   1.000
_cell.length_c   1.000
_cell.angle_alpha   90.00
_cell.angle_beta   90.00
_cell.angle_gamma   90.00
#
_symmetry.space_group_name_H-M   'P 1'
#
loop_
_entity.id
_entity.type
_entity.pdbx_description
1 polymer ?
#
loop_
_entity_poly.entity_id
_entity_poly.type
_entity_poly.pdbx_seq_one_letter_code
_entity_poly.pdbx_strand_id
1 'polypeptide(L)'
;MNPKPITCLLLLSLLLVVSEAFSLIPHKADVLIYNDLGYGTDLTLHCKSKNDDMGEQHLGYRNYFEFRFRPSIFMNTLFYCSF
;
A
#
# COMPACT_ATOMS: atom_id res chain seq x y z
N MET A 1 39.49 21.99 20.68
CA MET A 1 38.39 22.02 19.68
C MET A 1 37.13 21.53 20.37
N ASN A 2 36.07 22.34 20.44
CA ASN A 2 34.83 21.96 21.13
C ASN A 2 34.01 20.99 20.24
N PRO A 3 33.71 19.77 20.68
CA PRO A 3 33.03 18.78 19.85
C PRO A 3 31.51 19.05 19.72
N LYS A 4 30.94 19.78 20.68
CA LYS A 4 29.51 20.13 20.76
C LYS A 4 28.92 20.72 19.46
N PRO A 5 29.52 21.75 18.82
CA PRO A 5 29.01 22.29 17.56
C PRO A 5 29.04 21.27 16.42
N ILE A 6 30.07 20.42 16.34
CA ILE A 6 30.20 19.40 15.29
C ILE A 6 29.13 18.32 15.46
N THR A 7 28.94 17.82 16.68
CA THR A 7 27.86 16.85 16.98
C THR A 7 26.48 17.44 16.65
N CYS A 8 26.26 18.72 16.95
CA CYS A 8 25.00 19.40 16.65
C CYS A 8 24.77 19.52 15.14
N LEU A 9 25.80 19.88 14.37
CA LEU A 9 25.77 19.92 12.90
C LEU A 9 25.45 18.55 12.29
N LEU A 10 26.07 17.47 12.80
CA LEU A 10 25.79 16.10 12.33
C LEU A 10 24.34 15.69 12.61
N LEU A 11 23.83 15.95 13.82
CA LEU A 11 22.44 15.67 14.17
C LEU A 11 21.46 16.47 13.29
N LEU A 12 21.75 17.75 13.05
CA LEU A 12 20.92 18.60 12.19
C LEU A 12 20.91 18.08 10.74
N SER A 13 22.07 17.71 10.20
CA SER A 13 22.15 17.12 8.86
C SER A 13 21.38 15.81 8.75
N LEU A 14 21.43 14.95 9.78
CA LEU A 14 20.69 13.69 9.82
C LEU A 14 19.17 13.92 9.83
N LEU A 15 18.70 14.89 10.62
CA LEU A 15 17.27 15.25 10.69
C LEU A 15 16.74 15.74 9.34
N LEU A 16 17.51 16.59 8.64
CA LEU A 16 17.15 17.07 7.31
C LEU A 16 17.04 15.91 6.30
N VAL A 17 17.99 14.97 6.31
CA VAL A 17 17.97 13.79 5.41
C VAL A 17 16.76 12.89 5.69
N VAL A 18 16.40 12.66 6.96
CA VAL A 18 15.23 11.84 7.33
C VAL A 18 13.93 12.50 6.88
N SER A 19 13.85 13.84 6.96
CA SER A 19 12.66 14.58 6.55
C SER A 19 12.36 14.44 5.05
N GLU A 20 13.38 14.47 4.20
CA GLU A 20 13.21 14.26 2.76
C GLU A 20 12.92 12.80 2.42
N ALA A 21 13.56 11.85 3.11
CA ALA A 21 13.35 10.41 2.88
C ALA A 21 11.91 9.96 3.16
N PHE A 22 11.19 10.64 4.06
CA PHE A 22 9.78 10.34 4.34
C PHE A 22 8.89 10.56 3.11
N SER A 23 9.26 11.48 2.22
CA SER A 23 8.54 11.75 0.96
C SER A 23 8.69 10.63 -0.07
N LEU A 24 9.67 9.73 0.10
CA LEU A 24 9.85 8.56 -0.77
C LEU A 24 8.96 7.38 -0.38
N ILE A 25 8.25 7.45 0.76
CA ILE A 25 7.35 6.39 1.19
C ILE A 25 6.04 6.52 0.39
N PRO A 26 5.66 5.54 -0.44
CA PRO A 26 4.46 5.62 -1.26
C PRO A 26 3.21 5.84 -0.41
N HIS A 27 2.21 6.54 -0.94
CA HIS A 27 0.91 6.62 -0.27
C HIS A 27 0.21 5.25 -0.27
N LYS A 28 -0.70 5.06 0.69
CA LYS A 28 -1.59 3.91 0.66
C LYS A 28 -2.63 4.12 -0.44
N ALA A 29 -3.02 3.05 -1.11
CA ALA A 29 -4.09 3.00 -2.06
C ALA A 29 -5.28 2.24 -1.46
N ASP A 30 -6.46 2.86 -1.53
CA ASP A 30 -7.74 2.26 -1.17
C ASP A 30 -8.35 1.64 -2.43
N VAL A 31 -8.77 0.38 -2.33
CA VAL A 31 -9.38 -0.36 -3.45
C VAL A 31 -10.74 -0.88 -2.99
N LEU A 32 -11.76 -0.58 -3.79
CA LEU A 32 -13.11 -1.10 -3.62
C LEU A 32 -13.51 -1.84 -4.89
N ILE A 33 -13.90 -3.10 -4.75
CA ILE A 33 -14.42 -3.93 -5.82
C ILE A 33 -15.91 -4.13 -5.57
N TYR A 34 -16.75 -3.71 -6.52
CA TYR A 34 -18.20 -3.76 -6.43
C TYR A 34 -18.77 -4.72 -7.48
N ASN A 35 -19.62 -5.66 -7.08
CA ASN A 35 -20.27 -6.57 -8.01
C ASN A 35 -21.56 -5.95 -8.59
N ASP A 36 -21.49 -5.51 -9.85
CA ASP A 36 -22.64 -5.05 -10.64
C ASP A 36 -22.92 -5.94 -11.87
N LEU A 37 -22.61 -7.25 -11.79
CA LEU A 37 -22.82 -8.19 -12.89
C LEU A 37 -24.30 -8.55 -13.16
N GLY A 38 -25.21 -8.13 -12.27
CA GLY A 38 -26.64 -8.41 -12.33
C GLY A 38 -27.11 -9.39 -11.26
N TYR A 39 -28.43 -9.41 -11.04
CA TYR A 39 -29.06 -10.22 -10.00
C TYR A 39 -28.76 -11.72 -10.18
N GLY A 40 -28.39 -12.39 -9.10
CA GLY A 40 -28.06 -13.81 -9.09
C GLY A 40 -26.71 -14.19 -9.70
N THR A 41 -25.88 -13.20 -10.07
CA THR A 41 -24.51 -13.43 -10.56
C THR A 41 -23.52 -13.09 -9.45
N ASP A 42 -22.82 -14.10 -8.96
CA ASP A 42 -21.76 -13.93 -7.96
C ASP A 42 -20.43 -13.65 -8.66
N LEU A 43 -19.68 -12.69 -8.12
CA LEU A 43 -18.31 -12.38 -8.51
C LEU A 43 -17.37 -13.10 -7.54
N THR A 44 -16.71 -14.15 -8.02
CA THR A 44 -15.58 -14.76 -7.30
C THR A 44 -14.31 -14.05 -7.72
N LEU A 45 -13.50 -13.63 -6.75
CA LEU A 45 -12.24 -12.97 -7.02
C LEU A 45 -11.18 -13.42 -6.03
N HIS A 46 -9.96 -13.56 -6.51
CA HIS A 46 -8.81 -13.85 -5.67
C HIS A 46 -7.75 -12.78 -5.91
N CYS A 47 -7.53 -11.95 -4.88
CA CYS A 47 -6.62 -10.81 -4.95
C CYS A 47 -5.35 -11.09 -4.16
N LYS A 48 -4.20 -10.77 -4.74
CA LYS A 48 -2.92 -10.90 -4.05
C LYS A 48 -1.84 -9.97 -4.58
N SER A 49 -0.81 -9.83 -3.79
CA SER A 49 0.48 -9.27 -4.19
C SER A 49 1.58 -10.31 -3.98
N LYS A 50 2.85 -9.92 -4.22
CA LYS A 50 4.00 -10.75 -3.88
C LYS A 50 4.05 -11.16 -2.40
N ASN A 51 3.62 -10.28 -1.50
CA ASN A 51 3.81 -10.44 -0.06
C ASN A 51 2.50 -10.57 0.73
N ASP A 52 1.36 -10.25 0.11
CA ASP A 52 0.05 -10.25 0.77
C ASP A 52 -0.94 -11.07 -0.06
N ASP A 53 -1.54 -12.09 0.54
CA ASP A 53 -2.64 -12.86 -0.03
C ASP A 53 -3.92 -12.51 0.72
N MET A 54 -4.94 -12.03 0.00
CA MET A 54 -6.23 -11.63 0.58
C MET A 54 -7.26 -12.75 0.55
N GLY A 55 -6.87 -13.91 0.01
CA GLY A 55 -7.75 -15.06 -0.16
C GLY A 55 -8.76 -14.88 -1.28
N GLU A 56 -9.58 -15.91 -1.42
CA GLU A 56 -10.74 -15.89 -2.31
C GLU A 56 -11.92 -15.16 -1.65
N GLN A 57 -12.59 -14.32 -2.41
CA GLN A 57 -13.76 -13.55 -2.00
C GLN A 57 -14.91 -13.87 -2.95
N HIS A 58 -16.10 -14.08 -2.38
CA HIS A 58 -17.33 -14.28 -3.15
C HIS A 58 -18.27 -13.11 -2.87
N LEU A 59 -18.52 -12.31 -3.91
CA LEU A 59 -19.38 -11.15 -3.83
C LEU A 59 -20.69 -11.42 -4.54
N GLY A 60 -21.79 -11.52 -3.80
CA GLY A 60 -23.13 -11.49 -4.38
C GLY A 60 -23.45 -10.16 -5.07
N TYR A 61 -24.54 -10.13 -5.85
CA TYR A 61 -24.98 -8.91 -6.53
C TYR A 61 -25.13 -7.73 -5.55
N ARG A 62 -24.55 -6.58 -5.91
CA ARG A 62 -24.48 -5.34 -5.11
C ARG A 62 -23.66 -5.42 -3.81
N ASN A 63 -22.90 -6.48 -3.59
CA ASN A 63 -21.91 -6.53 -2.52
C ASN A 63 -20.56 -5.99 -2.99
N TYR A 64 -19.68 -5.70 -2.02
CA TYR A 64 -18.35 -5.16 -2.27
C TYR A 64 -17.29 -5.82 -1.40
N PHE A 65 -16.05 -5.79 -1.88
CA PHE A 65 -14.85 -6.10 -1.13
C PHE A 65 -13.95 -4.87 -1.12
N GLU A 66 -13.46 -4.48 0.06
CA GLU A 66 -12.60 -3.32 0.24
C GLU A 66 -11.32 -3.71 0.96
N PHE A 67 -10.20 -3.18 0.50
CA PHE A 67 -8.93 -3.30 1.19
C PHE A 67 -8.03 -2.11 0.87
N ARG A 68 -7.04 -1.91 1.73
CA ARG A 68 -6.03 -0.87 1.59
C ARG A 68 -4.66 -1.51 1.45
N PHE A 69 -3.91 -1.15 0.42
CA PHE A 69 -2.55 -1.64 0.23
C PHE A 69 -1.55 -0.47 0.10
N ARG A 70 -0.27 -0.75 0.35
CA ARG A 70 0.80 0.22 0.15
C ARG A 70 1.78 -0.34 -0.89
N PRO A 71 1.98 0.32 -2.04
CA PRO A 71 3.03 -0.06 -2.96
C PRO A 71 4.38 -0.04 -2.25
N SER A 72 5.30 -0.93 -2.64
CA SER A 72 6.67 -0.86 -2.14
C SER A 72 7.41 0.35 -2.71
N ILE A 73 8.39 0.84 -1.97
CA ILE A 73 9.23 1.99 -2.36
C ILE A 73 9.97 1.70 -3.69
N PHE A 74 10.33 0.45 -3.94
CA PHE A 74 11.05 0.02 -5.14
C PHE A 74 10.13 -0.46 -6.27
N MET A 75 8.83 -0.16 -6.21
CA MET A 75 7.82 -0.51 -7.24
C MET A 75 7.79 -2.01 -7.63
N ASN A 76 8.27 -2.88 -6.74
CA ASN A 76 8.30 -4.32 -6.94
C ASN A 76 7.06 -5.04 -6.38
N THR A 77 6.15 -4.32 -5.72
CA THR A 77 4.84 -4.84 -5.32
C THR A 77 3.88 -4.76 -6.50
N LEU A 78 3.73 -5.87 -7.22
CA LEU A 78 2.63 -6.07 -8.16
C LEU A 78 1.42 -6.56 -7.37
N PHE A 79 0.29 -5.84 -7.44
CA PHE A 79 -1.00 -6.27 -6.92
C PHE A 79 -1.91 -6.64 -8.10
N TYR A 80 -2.65 -7.74 -7.99
CA TYR A 80 -3.58 -8.18 -9.03
C TYR A 80 -4.70 -9.04 -8.45
N CYS A 81 -5.82 -9.11 -9.18
CA CYS A 81 -6.93 -9.99 -8.88
C CYS A 81 -7.25 -10.87 -10.10
N SER A 82 -7.59 -12.13 -9.87
CA SER A 82 -8.18 -13.04 -10.85
C SER A 82 -9.67 -13.21 -10.59
N PHE A 83 -10.46 -13.34 -11.66
CA PHE A 83 -11.93 -13.40 -11.66
C PHE A 83 -12.41 -14.61 -12.46
#